data_AF-A0A326UAT0-F1
#
_entry.id   AF-A0A326UAT0-F1
#
_cell.length_a   1.000
_cell.length_b   1.000
_cell.length_c   1.000
_cell.angle_alpha   90.00
_cell.angle_beta   90.00
_cell.angle_gamma   90.00
#
_symmetry.space_group_name_H-M   'P 1'
#
loop_
_entity.id
_entity.type
_entity.pdbx_description
1 polymer ?
#
loop_
_entity_poly.entity_id
_entity_poly.type
_entity_poly.pdbx_seq_one_letter_code
_entity_poly.pdbx_strand_id
1 'polypeptide(L)'
;MKRSLNDWGCHNPRVIVRGFDRPEIWLGVETVHDNTQKKKALLDSIADVEKPGIVYVATRKHAEEIAATLNEAGIHAAFYHAGMKAKEREQTQESFMQNAIEVIVATNAFGMGIDKPDVRFVFHYDICDSIDAYYQEIGRAGRDGQQARALLFYNPKDVGLQQFLVGSGSIETDQVQRLQRVLKRATRPIDPETLSKKLDLPSGKLTQILHHLGKAGVVEITPTGEVLLKQKPQNEAEVAQEASQSQEAYQRYVHSRVEMMRSYAETTDCRRKYLLNYFGEEYQAPCNFCDNCEAGTTSNEQEQHIPFPLNSAVEHPKWGTGQIVRYEGDTLVVLFQSVGYKSLSRSVVGEKQLLKPAQRDA
;
A
#
# COMPACT_ATOMS: atom_id res chain seq x y z
N MET A 1 -10.83 -10.05 -0.83
CA MET A 1 -11.59 -10.53 -2.01
C MET A 1 -13.01 -11.01 -1.69
N LYS A 2 -13.26 -11.95 -0.76
CA LYS A 2 -14.63 -12.48 -0.53
C LYS A 2 -15.66 -11.45 -0.02
N ARG A 3 -15.25 -10.48 0.81
CA ARG A 3 -16.14 -9.43 1.33
C ARG A 3 -16.70 -8.55 0.21
N SER A 4 -15.85 -8.12 -0.74
CA SER A 4 -16.28 -7.27 -1.85
C SER A 4 -17.18 -7.99 -2.86
N LEU A 5 -17.18 -9.32 -2.92
CA LEU A 5 -18.02 -10.08 -3.86
C LEU A 5 -19.45 -10.27 -3.33
N ASN A 6 -19.60 -10.48 -2.02
CA ASN A 6 -20.91 -10.52 -1.36
C ASN A 6 -21.58 -9.14 -1.36
N ASP A 7 -20.81 -8.06 -1.14
CA ASP A 7 -21.32 -6.69 -1.20
C ASP A 7 -21.83 -6.32 -2.62
N TRP A 8 -21.42 -7.06 -3.65
CA TRP A 8 -21.81 -6.87 -5.05
C TRP A 8 -22.85 -7.91 -5.53
N GLY A 9 -23.43 -8.70 -4.62
CA GLY A 9 -24.43 -9.72 -4.93
C GLY A 9 -23.91 -10.89 -5.78
N CYS A 10 -22.59 -11.04 -5.91
CA CYS A 10 -21.97 -12.14 -6.65
C CYS A 10 -21.92 -13.39 -5.78
N HIS A 11 -22.95 -14.22 -5.87
CA HIS A 11 -22.99 -15.53 -5.23
C HIS A 11 -22.17 -16.55 -6.05
N ASN A 12 -21.16 -17.15 -5.41
CA ASN A 12 -20.29 -18.19 -5.97
C ASN A 12 -19.56 -17.83 -7.29
N PRO A 13 -18.77 -16.75 -7.33
CA PRO A 13 -18.06 -16.35 -8.54
C PRO A 13 -16.93 -17.34 -8.88
N ARG A 14 -16.74 -17.59 -10.19
CA ARG A 14 -15.53 -18.23 -10.68
C ARG A 14 -14.36 -17.25 -10.55
N VAL A 15 -13.51 -17.45 -9.55
CA VAL A 15 -12.31 -16.64 -9.34
C VAL A 15 -11.20 -17.15 -10.26
N ILE A 16 -10.70 -16.29 -11.15
CA ILE A 16 -9.55 -16.57 -12.01
C ILE A 16 -8.42 -15.64 -11.54
N VAL A 17 -7.38 -16.22 -10.96
CA VAL A 17 -6.13 -15.52 -10.62
C VAL A 17 -5.11 -15.94 -11.68
N ARG A 18 -4.57 -14.97 -12.43
CA ARG A 18 -3.41 -15.19 -13.31
C ARG A 18 -2.13 -14.96 -12.52
N GLY A 19 -1.00 -15.49 -13.00
CA GLY A 19 0.29 -15.31 -12.35
C GLY A 19 0.66 -13.84 -12.18
N PHE A 20 1.28 -13.54 -11.04
CA PHE A 20 1.83 -12.24 -10.66
C PHE A 20 3.32 -12.12 -11.00
N ASP A 21 3.93 -13.14 -11.61
CA ASP A 21 5.35 -13.02 -11.95
C ASP A 21 5.59 -12.05 -13.11
N ARG A 22 6.65 -11.25 -12.95
CA ARG A 22 7.21 -10.31 -13.93
C ARG A 22 8.71 -10.61 -14.04
N PRO A 23 9.09 -11.72 -14.73
CA PRO A 23 10.47 -12.18 -14.79
C PRO A 23 11.41 -11.18 -15.47
N GLU A 24 10.88 -10.29 -16.30
CA GLU A 24 11.63 -9.23 -16.99
C GLU A 24 12.04 -8.05 -16.09
N ILE A 25 11.50 -7.95 -14.87
CA ILE A 25 11.82 -6.86 -13.94
C ILE A 25 12.84 -7.35 -12.91
N TRP A 26 14.06 -6.82 -12.96
CA TRP A 26 15.04 -7.02 -11.89
C TRP A 26 14.59 -6.30 -10.62
N LEU A 27 14.70 -6.95 -9.46
CA LEU A 27 14.25 -6.40 -8.17
C LEU A 27 15.44 -6.13 -7.24
N GLY A 28 15.50 -4.96 -6.63
CA GLY A 28 16.53 -4.69 -5.62
C GLY A 28 16.14 -3.65 -4.58
N VAL A 29 16.90 -3.64 -3.49
CA VAL A 29 16.85 -2.62 -2.45
C VAL A 29 18.26 -2.21 -2.10
N GLU A 30 18.53 -0.91 -2.17
CA GLU A 30 19.79 -0.33 -1.73
C GLU A 30 19.57 0.34 -0.36
N THR A 31 20.24 -0.19 0.66
CA THR A 31 20.15 0.39 2.01
C THR A 31 21.12 1.56 2.15
N VAL A 32 20.60 2.70 2.58
CA VAL A 32 21.35 3.95 2.79
C VAL A 32 21.11 4.48 4.20
N HIS A 33 22.06 5.27 4.71
CA HIS A 33 22.03 5.71 6.11
C HIS A 33 21.70 7.20 6.31
N ASP A 34 21.77 7.99 5.24
CA ASP A 34 21.46 9.41 5.22
C ASP A 34 20.97 9.89 3.84
N ASN A 35 20.44 11.11 3.79
CA ASN A 35 19.87 11.69 2.57
C ASN A 35 20.91 12.02 1.50
N THR A 36 22.17 12.23 1.87
CA THR A 36 23.25 12.51 0.91
C THR A 36 23.60 11.24 0.15
N GLN A 37 23.78 10.13 0.86
CA GLN A 37 23.98 8.80 0.27
C GLN A 37 22.79 8.42 -0.60
N LYS A 38 21.56 8.67 -0.13
CA LYS A 38 20.32 8.39 -0.86
C LYS A 38 20.25 9.11 -2.21
N LYS A 39 20.57 10.40 -2.23
CA LYS A 39 20.63 11.19 -3.48
C LYS A 39 21.73 10.69 -4.42
N LYS A 40 22.91 10.37 -3.89
CA LYS A 40 24.01 9.84 -4.69
C LYS A 40 23.64 8.49 -5.32
N ALA A 41 23.09 7.57 -4.52
CA ALA A 41 22.64 6.25 -4.98
C ALA A 41 21.59 6.36 -6.09
N LEU A 42 20.64 7.30 -5.96
CA LEU A 42 19.66 7.60 -7.02
C LEU A 42 20.34 8.03 -8.32
N LEU A 43 21.26 8.99 -8.26
CA LEU A 43 21.95 9.51 -9.44
C LEU A 43 22.80 8.45 -10.12
N ASP A 44 23.60 7.71 -9.35
CA ASP A 44 24.44 6.62 -9.85
C ASP A 44 23.57 5.55 -10.53
N SER A 45 22.47 5.15 -9.88
CA SER A 45 21.56 4.14 -10.44
C SER A 45 20.85 4.57 -11.71
N ILE A 46 20.52 5.87 -11.87
CA ILE A 46 19.89 6.41 -13.09
C ILE A 46 20.92 6.54 -14.22
N ALA A 47 22.19 6.79 -13.90
CA ALA A 47 23.26 6.83 -14.89
C ALA A 47 23.52 5.45 -15.53
N ASP A 48 23.35 4.37 -14.75
CA ASP A 48 23.64 3.00 -15.15
C ASP A 48 22.47 2.25 -15.82
N VAL A 49 21.34 2.93 -16.06
CA VAL A 49 20.14 2.30 -16.63
C VAL A 49 19.64 3.07 -17.85
N GLU A 50 19.09 2.33 -18.80
CA GLU A 50 18.40 2.93 -19.93
C GLU A 50 17.19 3.76 -19.46
N LYS A 51 16.84 4.76 -20.26
CA LYS A 51 15.68 5.62 -20.08
C LYS A 51 14.62 5.24 -21.11
N PRO A 52 13.34 5.55 -20.88
CA PRO A 52 12.77 6.38 -19.82
C PRO A 52 12.49 5.64 -18.51
N GLY A 53 12.35 6.39 -17.41
CA GLY A 53 12.06 5.82 -16.10
C GLY A 53 11.17 6.67 -15.20
N ILE A 54 10.76 6.08 -14.09
CA ILE A 54 9.88 6.69 -13.08
C ILE A 54 10.59 6.63 -11.72
N VAL A 55 10.55 7.73 -10.96
CA VAL A 55 11.04 7.80 -9.58
C VAL A 55 9.87 8.15 -8.67
N TYR A 56 9.48 7.23 -7.78
CA TYR A 56 8.43 7.45 -6.80
C TYR A 56 8.96 8.05 -5.50
N VAL A 57 8.23 9.05 -4.98
CA VAL A 57 8.51 9.78 -3.74
C VAL A 57 7.23 9.92 -2.90
N ALA A 58 7.39 10.08 -1.59
CA ALA A 58 6.27 10.11 -0.65
C ALA A 58 5.52 11.46 -0.65
N THR A 59 6.19 12.56 -1.01
CA THR A 59 5.62 13.91 -0.88
C THR A 59 5.75 14.73 -2.15
N ARG A 60 4.85 15.72 -2.32
CA ARG A 60 4.89 16.67 -3.45
C ARG A 60 6.20 17.46 -3.45
N LYS A 61 6.63 17.89 -2.27
CA LYS A 61 7.89 18.60 -2.06
C LYS A 61 9.09 17.77 -2.53
N HIS A 62 9.16 16.49 -2.16
CA HIS A 62 10.22 15.61 -2.66
C HIS A 62 10.17 15.45 -4.18
N ALA A 63 8.97 15.42 -4.80
CA ALA A 63 8.89 15.28 -6.24
C ALA A 63 9.52 16.47 -6.97
N GLU A 64 9.21 17.69 -6.51
CA GLU A 64 9.82 18.92 -7.02
C GLU A 64 11.34 18.95 -6.76
N GLU A 65 11.78 18.64 -5.53
CA GLU A 65 13.20 18.67 -5.14
C GLU A 65 14.07 17.65 -5.90
N ILE A 66 13.57 16.42 -6.05
CA ILE A 66 14.29 15.36 -6.76
C ILE A 66 14.28 15.64 -8.26
N ALA A 67 13.19 16.12 -8.84
CA ALA A 67 13.20 16.54 -10.24
C ALA A 67 14.22 17.66 -10.49
N ALA A 68 14.32 18.66 -9.61
CA ALA A 68 15.34 19.70 -9.71
C ALA A 68 16.76 19.12 -9.61
N THR A 69 17.00 18.21 -8.65
CA THR A 69 18.29 17.53 -8.48
C THR A 69 18.72 16.75 -9.73
N LEU A 70 17.78 16.06 -10.38
CA LEU A 70 18.05 15.32 -11.63
C LEU A 70 18.41 16.28 -12.78
N ASN A 71 17.70 17.40 -12.92
CA ASN A 71 18.00 18.40 -13.94
C ASN A 71 19.36 19.09 -13.71
N GLU A 72 19.73 19.37 -12.46
CA GLU A 72 21.07 19.88 -12.11
C GLU A 72 22.18 18.90 -12.50
N ALA A 73 21.89 17.60 -12.47
CA ALA A 73 22.79 16.53 -12.93
C ALA A 73 22.72 16.28 -14.45
N GLY A 74 21.96 17.07 -15.21
CA GLY A 74 21.83 16.96 -16.66
C GLY A 74 20.88 15.87 -17.16
N ILE A 75 20.01 15.34 -16.29
CA ILE A 75 18.97 14.36 -16.66
C ILE A 75 17.65 15.11 -16.87
N HIS A 76 17.03 14.97 -18.04
CA HIS A 76 15.79 15.68 -18.35
C HIS A 76 14.62 15.08 -17.56
N ALA A 77 14.31 15.69 -16.41
CA ALA A 77 13.31 15.19 -15.48
C ALA A 77 12.16 16.20 -15.26
N ALA A 78 10.96 15.68 -15.02
CA ALA A 78 9.82 16.49 -14.58
C ALA A 78 9.12 15.85 -13.38
N PHE A 79 8.49 16.67 -12.54
CA PHE A 79 7.69 16.18 -11.43
C PHE A 79 6.22 15.96 -11.82
N TYR A 80 5.55 15.03 -11.15
CA TYR A 80 4.12 14.77 -11.32
C TYR A 80 3.42 14.50 -9.99
N HIS A 81 2.48 15.35 -9.61
CA HIS A 81 1.67 15.12 -8.41
C HIS A 81 0.30 15.82 -8.46
N ALA A 82 -0.61 15.41 -7.57
CA ALA A 82 -1.98 15.93 -7.49
C ALA A 82 -2.11 17.45 -7.24
N GLY A 83 -1.04 18.14 -6.80
CA GLY A 83 -1.03 19.59 -6.64
C GLY A 83 -0.88 20.39 -7.95
N MET A 84 -0.52 19.74 -9.07
CA MET A 84 -0.35 20.40 -10.37
C MET A 84 -1.70 20.69 -11.03
N LYS A 85 -1.74 21.73 -11.87
CA LYS A 85 -2.94 22.01 -12.69
C LYS A 85 -3.16 20.85 -13.65
N ALA A 86 -4.42 20.54 -13.96
CA ALA A 86 -4.78 19.44 -14.85
C ALA A 86 -4.06 19.53 -16.21
N LYS A 87 -4.02 20.73 -16.80
CA LYS A 87 -3.32 20.99 -18.07
C LYS A 87 -1.81 20.72 -18.00
N GLU A 88 -1.16 21.11 -16.91
CA GLU A 88 0.28 20.87 -16.70
C GLU A 88 0.57 19.36 -16.54
N ARG A 89 -0.31 18.63 -15.85
CA ARG A 89 -0.22 17.16 -15.72
C ARG A 89 -0.35 16.47 -17.07
N GLU A 90 -1.32 16.88 -17.89
CA GLU A 90 -1.54 16.33 -19.23
C GLU A 90 -0.33 16.56 -20.14
N GLN A 91 0.20 17.79 -20.18
CA GLN A 91 1.39 18.14 -20.96
C GLN A 91 2.64 17.37 -20.53
N THR A 92 2.85 17.21 -19.21
CA THR A 92 3.97 16.45 -18.65
C THR A 92 3.87 14.97 -19.03
N GLN A 93 2.66 14.41 -18.93
CA GLN A 93 2.40 13.03 -19.32
C GLN A 93 2.65 12.83 -20.83
N GLU A 94 2.13 13.71 -21.69
CA GLU A 94 2.35 13.65 -23.13
C GLU A 94 3.83 13.73 -23.50
N SER A 95 4.57 14.64 -22.87
CA SER A 95 6.01 14.81 -23.09
C SER A 95 6.81 13.56 -22.68
N PHE A 96 6.40 12.88 -21.61
CA PHE A 96 6.99 11.60 -21.20
C PHE A 96 6.64 10.47 -22.19
N MET A 97 5.40 10.42 -22.70
CA MET A 97 5.00 9.45 -23.73
C MET A 97 5.83 9.60 -25.00
N GLN A 98 6.17 10.83 -25.37
CA GLN A 98 6.95 11.19 -26.57
C GLN A 98 8.48 11.16 -26.37
N ASN A 99 8.97 10.70 -25.21
CA ASN A 99 10.40 10.68 -24.85
C ASN A 99 11.10 12.06 -24.81
N ALA A 100 10.33 13.15 -24.70
CA ALA A 100 10.89 14.49 -24.47
C ALA A 100 11.34 14.67 -23.00
N ILE A 101 10.73 13.92 -22.08
CA ILE A 101 11.16 13.80 -20.69
C ILE A 101 11.72 12.39 -20.49
N GLU A 102 12.92 12.30 -19.95
CA GLU A 102 13.60 11.03 -19.68
C GLU A 102 13.12 10.39 -18.38
N VAL A 103 12.87 11.19 -17.35
CA VAL A 103 12.50 10.70 -16.02
C VAL A 103 11.31 11.48 -15.45
N ILE A 104 10.28 10.76 -15.00
CA ILE A 104 9.21 11.36 -14.21
C ILE A 104 9.43 11.08 -12.73
N VAL A 105 9.45 12.13 -11.92
CA VAL A 105 9.46 12.03 -10.46
C VAL A 105 8.05 12.25 -9.94
N ALA A 106 7.45 11.25 -9.29
CA ALA A 106 6.03 11.29 -8.96
C ALA A 106 5.69 10.81 -7.56
N THR A 107 4.57 11.31 -7.04
CA THR A 107 3.87 10.64 -5.93
C THR A 107 2.91 9.57 -6.49
N ASN A 108 2.22 8.85 -5.60
CA ASN A 108 1.21 7.82 -5.95
C ASN A 108 0.07 8.32 -6.87
N ALA A 109 0.00 9.64 -7.15
CA ALA A 109 -0.94 10.22 -8.11
C ALA A 109 -0.62 9.86 -9.58
N PHE A 110 0.61 9.43 -9.88
CA PHE A 110 1.02 9.01 -11.22
C PHE A 110 0.74 7.52 -11.37
N GLY A 111 -0.45 7.15 -11.88
CA GLY A 111 -0.67 5.73 -12.10
C GLY A 111 -1.95 5.19 -12.73
N MET A 112 -3.08 5.87 -12.68
CA MET A 112 -4.36 5.27 -13.12
C MET A 112 -4.59 5.24 -14.65
N GLY A 113 -3.62 5.67 -15.47
CA GLY A 113 -3.82 5.71 -16.93
C GLY A 113 -2.57 5.83 -17.78
N ILE A 114 -1.39 5.55 -17.21
CA ILE A 114 -0.14 5.59 -17.97
C ILE A 114 0.17 4.20 -18.47
N ASP A 115 0.19 4.09 -19.79
CA ASP A 115 0.50 2.87 -20.52
C ASP A 115 1.64 3.14 -21.51
N LYS A 116 2.82 3.38 -20.94
CA LYS A 116 4.07 3.51 -21.70
C LYS A 116 4.79 2.15 -21.66
N PRO A 117 4.89 1.43 -22.79
CA PRO A 117 5.39 0.06 -22.80
C PRO A 117 6.88 -0.04 -22.48
N ASP A 118 7.65 1.00 -22.84
CA ASP A 118 9.10 1.07 -22.85
C ASP A 118 9.73 1.72 -21.60
N VAL A 119 9.05 1.68 -20.44
CA VAL A 119 9.64 2.15 -19.19
C VAL A 119 10.73 1.18 -18.73
N ARG A 120 11.98 1.65 -18.66
CA ARG A 120 13.18 0.85 -18.36
C ARG A 120 13.47 0.72 -16.88
N PHE A 121 13.06 1.69 -16.07
CA PHE A 121 13.15 1.55 -14.63
C PHE A 121 12.01 2.21 -13.87
N VAL A 122 11.73 1.65 -12.70
CA VAL A 122 10.88 2.25 -11.67
C VAL A 122 11.65 2.23 -10.37
N PHE A 123 12.10 3.40 -9.92
CA PHE A 123 12.81 3.53 -8.66
C PHE A 123 11.91 4.15 -7.60
N HIS A 124 12.13 3.74 -6.36
CA HIS A 124 11.45 4.27 -5.19
C HIS A 124 12.47 5.00 -4.36
N TYR A 125 12.45 6.33 -4.45
CA TYR A 125 13.26 7.15 -3.57
C TYR A 125 12.70 7.06 -2.15
N ASP A 126 11.39 7.07 -1.95
CA ASP A 126 10.79 6.85 -0.62
C ASP A 126 10.10 5.48 -0.53
N ILE A 127 10.07 4.90 0.67
CA ILE A 127 9.41 3.62 0.91
C ILE A 127 7.90 3.72 0.67
N CYS A 128 7.33 2.76 -0.05
CA CYS A 128 5.89 2.68 -0.30
C CYS A 128 5.10 2.50 1.00
N ASP A 129 3.82 2.89 0.98
CA ASP A 129 2.89 2.63 2.10
C ASP A 129 2.53 1.13 2.24
N SER A 130 2.89 0.32 1.25
CA SER A 130 2.50 -1.08 1.17
C SER A 130 3.16 -1.82 0.00
N ILE A 131 3.18 -3.16 0.10
CA ILE A 131 3.61 -4.04 -0.98
C ILE A 131 2.68 -3.94 -2.20
N ASP A 132 1.36 -3.76 -2.01
CA ASP A 132 0.43 -3.65 -3.13
C ASP A 132 0.71 -2.40 -3.98
N ALA A 133 1.00 -1.26 -3.33
CA ALA A 133 1.37 -0.04 -4.03
C ALA A 133 2.70 -0.23 -4.77
N TYR A 134 3.72 -0.75 -4.07
CA TYR A 134 5.02 -1.06 -4.66
C TYR A 134 4.88 -1.95 -5.90
N TYR A 135 4.13 -3.05 -5.81
CA TYR A 135 3.93 -4.00 -6.90
C TYR A 135 3.21 -3.36 -8.11
N GLN A 136 2.17 -2.56 -7.88
CA GLN A 136 1.49 -1.83 -8.96
C GLN A 136 2.41 -0.80 -9.64
N GLU A 137 3.27 -0.15 -8.87
CA GLU A 137 4.20 0.88 -9.34
C GLU A 137 5.33 0.25 -10.17
N ILE A 138 6.01 -0.78 -9.66
CA ILE A 138 7.07 -1.47 -10.42
C ILE A 138 6.51 -2.15 -11.67
N GLY A 139 5.24 -2.60 -11.65
CA GLY A 139 4.57 -3.21 -12.80
C GLY A 139 4.39 -2.30 -14.01
N ARG A 140 4.75 -1.02 -13.91
CA ARG A 140 4.84 -0.07 -15.02
C ARG A 140 6.08 -0.27 -15.88
N ALA A 141 7.13 -0.85 -15.33
CA ALA A 141 8.36 -1.14 -16.05
C ALA A 141 8.19 -2.36 -16.97
N GLY A 142 8.96 -2.39 -18.07
CA GLY A 142 9.12 -3.57 -18.93
C GLY A 142 7.82 -4.12 -19.51
N ARG A 143 6.84 -3.26 -19.83
CA ARG A 143 5.54 -3.71 -20.38
C ARG A 143 5.66 -4.21 -21.82
N ASP A 144 6.71 -3.83 -22.51
CA ASP A 144 7.18 -4.40 -23.78
C ASP A 144 7.84 -5.79 -23.63
N GLY A 145 7.96 -6.31 -22.40
CA GLY A 145 8.60 -7.57 -22.09
C GLY A 145 10.13 -7.52 -22.10
N GLN A 146 10.73 -6.35 -22.33
CA GLN A 146 12.17 -6.16 -22.25
C GLN A 146 12.62 -5.97 -20.80
N GLN A 147 13.90 -6.21 -20.56
CA GLN A 147 14.48 -6.06 -19.23
C GLN A 147 14.24 -4.66 -18.67
N ALA A 148 13.83 -4.62 -17.41
CA ALA A 148 13.63 -3.40 -16.67
C ALA A 148 14.11 -3.55 -15.23
N ARG A 149 14.33 -2.42 -14.53
CA ARG A 149 14.88 -2.41 -13.17
C ARG A 149 13.92 -1.76 -12.19
N ALA A 150 13.67 -2.43 -11.07
CA ALA A 150 12.99 -1.86 -9.93
C ALA A 150 13.92 -1.81 -8.72
N LEU A 151 14.14 -0.61 -8.17
CA LEU A 151 15.08 -0.38 -7.06
C LEU A 151 14.46 0.54 -6.01
N LEU A 152 14.50 0.12 -4.75
CA LEU A 152 14.10 0.93 -3.60
C LEU A 152 15.34 1.44 -2.86
N PHE A 153 15.43 2.76 -2.66
CA PHE A 153 16.43 3.37 -1.79
C PHE A 153 15.91 3.41 -0.36
N TYR A 154 16.36 2.47 0.46
CA TYR A 154 15.81 2.23 1.78
C TYR A 154 16.67 2.86 2.89
N ASN A 155 16.06 3.75 3.68
CA ASN A 155 16.60 4.16 4.96
C ASN A 155 15.63 3.71 6.07
N PRO A 156 16.08 2.91 7.06
CA PRO A 156 15.22 2.48 8.16
C PRO A 156 14.54 3.62 8.92
N LYS A 157 15.13 4.83 8.92
CA LYS A 157 14.56 6.01 9.58
C LYS A 157 13.30 6.54 8.86
N ASP A 158 13.13 6.22 7.58
CA ASP A 158 12.00 6.72 6.78
C ASP A 158 10.69 5.97 7.08
N VAL A 159 10.78 4.77 7.68
CA VAL A 159 9.61 3.95 8.03
C VAL A 159 8.67 4.70 8.99
N GLY A 160 9.23 5.37 10.00
CA GLY A 160 8.44 6.14 10.98
C GLY A 160 7.71 7.32 10.33
N LEU A 161 8.38 8.02 9.41
CA LEU A 161 7.76 9.09 8.62
C LEU A 161 6.63 8.55 7.75
N GLN A 162 6.84 7.40 7.09
CA GLN A 162 5.79 6.80 6.26
C GLN A 162 4.60 6.34 7.09
N GLN A 163 4.82 5.69 8.24
CA GLN A 163 3.74 5.34 9.18
C GLN A 163 2.98 6.58 9.64
N PHE A 164 3.69 7.68 9.93
CA PHE A 164 3.06 8.95 10.26
C PHE A 164 2.22 9.49 9.09
N LEU A 165 2.75 9.53 7.87
CA LEU A 165 2.04 10.06 6.69
C LEU A 165 0.74 9.28 6.40
N VAL A 166 0.78 7.94 6.47
CA VAL A 166 -0.40 7.10 6.22
C VAL A 166 -1.35 7.11 7.43
N GLY A 167 -0.81 7.27 8.65
CA GLY A 167 -1.57 7.37 9.91
C GLY A 167 -2.20 8.75 10.18
N SER A 168 -1.70 9.81 9.53
CA SER A 168 -2.14 11.22 9.67
C SER A 168 -3.57 11.48 9.16
N GLY A 169 -4.16 10.50 8.47
CA GLY A 169 -5.60 10.42 8.23
C GLY A 169 -6.44 10.19 9.50
N SER A 170 -5.82 10.17 10.69
CA SER A 170 -6.47 9.97 11.98
C SER A 170 -7.68 10.89 12.15
N ILE A 171 -8.83 10.27 12.33
CA ILE A 171 -10.05 10.95 12.73
C ILE A 171 -9.83 11.43 14.18
N GLU A 172 -9.96 12.71 14.47
CA GLU A 172 -9.91 13.11 15.88
C GLU A 172 -11.30 12.98 16.48
N THR A 173 -11.39 12.60 17.75
CA THR A 173 -12.67 12.48 18.46
C THR A 173 -13.47 13.79 18.38
N ASP A 174 -12.80 14.95 18.43
CA ASP A 174 -13.45 16.25 18.24
C ASP A 174 -14.09 16.38 16.85
N GLN A 175 -13.46 15.88 15.79
CA GLN A 175 -14.00 15.94 14.42
C GLN A 175 -15.28 15.10 14.29
N VAL A 176 -15.31 13.91 14.91
CA VAL A 176 -16.53 13.08 14.99
C VAL A 176 -17.62 13.81 15.76
N GLN A 177 -17.29 14.40 16.91
CA GLN A 177 -18.25 15.15 17.72
C GLN A 177 -18.76 16.40 17.01
N ARG A 178 -17.91 17.12 16.26
CA ARG A 178 -18.30 18.28 15.44
C ARG A 178 -19.23 17.87 14.31
N LEU A 179 -18.92 16.79 13.58
CA LEU A 179 -19.80 16.25 12.54
C LEU A 179 -21.16 15.84 13.12
N GLN A 180 -21.18 15.12 14.24
CA GLN A 180 -22.43 14.76 14.92
C GLN A 180 -23.22 15.98 15.37
N ARG A 181 -22.58 17.03 15.91
CA ARG A 181 -23.25 18.28 16.27
C ARG A 181 -23.90 18.96 15.06
N VAL A 182 -23.22 18.98 13.92
CA VAL A 182 -23.75 19.54 12.67
C VAL A 182 -24.94 18.71 12.19
N LEU A 183 -24.83 17.38 12.17
CA LEU A 183 -25.91 16.48 11.73
C LEU A 183 -27.11 16.49 12.69
N LYS A 184 -26.91 16.61 14.02
CA LYS A 184 -27.99 16.73 15.01
C LYS A 184 -28.82 18.00 14.85
N ARG A 185 -28.20 19.09 14.38
CA ARG A 185 -28.87 20.38 14.12
C ARG A 185 -29.48 20.46 12.72
N ALA A 186 -29.17 19.50 11.86
CA ALA A 186 -29.67 19.45 10.50
C ALA A 186 -31.14 18.99 10.50
N THR A 187 -32.00 19.77 9.86
CA THR A 187 -33.41 19.41 9.64
C THR A 187 -33.64 18.69 8.30
N ARG A 188 -32.60 18.61 7.46
CA ARG A 188 -32.59 18.00 6.14
C ARG A 188 -31.25 17.26 5.93
N PRO A 189 -31.20 16.24 5.05
CA PRO A 189 -29.94 15.65 4.62
C PRO A 189 -28.95 16.72 4.15
N ILE A 190 -27.67 16.56 4.48
CA ILE A 190 -26.62 17.52 4.10
C ILE A 190 -25.69 16.84 3.10
N ASP A 191 -25.40 17.52 2.00
CA ASP A 191 -24.42 17.05 1.03
C ASP A 191 -22.98 17.05 1.62
N PRO A 192 -22.12 16.12 1.17
CA PRO A 192 -20.75 16.03 1.68
C PRO A 192 -19.89 17.28 1.47
N GLU A 193 -20.10 18.06 0.40
CA GLU A 193 -19.32 19.29 0.18
C GLU A 193 -19.65 20.35 1.22
N THR A 194 -20.93 20.51 1.55
CA THR A 194 -21.39 21.42 2.61
C THR A 194 -20.87 20.98 3.97
N LEU A 195 -20.86 19.67 4.27
CA LEU A 195 -20.28 19.15 5.51
C LEU A 195 -18.78 19.43 5.58
N SER A 196 -18.05 19.20 4.48
CA SER A 196 -16.61 19.46 4.39
C SER A 196 -16.29 20.92 4.69
N LYS A 197 -17.02 21.86 4.06
CA LYS A 197 -16.87 23.30 4.30
C LYS A 197 -17.25 23.71 5.73
N LYS A 198 -18.35 23.19 6.28
CA LYS A 198 -18.80 23.53 7.65
C LYS A 198 -17.86 23.02 8.74
N LEU A 199 -17.22 21.89 8.50
CA LEU A 199 -16.32 21.26 9.46
C LEU A 199 -14.86 21.66 9.26
N ASP A 200 -14.56 22.39 8.17
CA ASP A 200 -13.20 22.69 7.73
C ASP A 200 -12.35 21.42 7.63
N LEU A 201 -12.92 20.40 6.97
CA LEU A 201 -12.33 19.08 6.82
C LEU A 201 -12.11 18.77 5.34
N PRO A 202 -10.92 18.25 4.95
CA PRO A 202 -10.70 17.75 3.60
C PRO A 202 -11.70 16.65 3.24
N SER A 203 -12.19 16.64 2.00
CA SER A 203 -13.24 15.72 1.54
C SER A 203 -12.91 14.25 1.81
N GLY A 204 -11.66 13.83 1.60
CA GLY A 204 -11.22 12.46 1.89
C GLY A 204 -11.33 12.08 3.37
N LYS A 205 -11.02 13.03 4.28
CA LYS A 205 -11.13 12.83 5.73
C LYS A 205 -12.60 12.75 6.16
N LEU A 206 -13.47 13.57 5.56
CA LEU A 206 -14.92 13.47 5.79
C LEU A 206 -15.49 12.14 5.29
N THR A 207 -15.15 11.70 4.08
CA THR A 207 -15.59 10.40 3.54
C THR A 207 -15.19 9.25 4.45
N GLN A 208 -13.97 9.30 4.99
CA GLN A 208 -13.50 8.31 5.96
C GLN A 208 -14.36 8.31 7.23
N ILE A 209 -14.59 9.48 7.85
CA ILE A 209 -15.45 9.61 9.04
C ILE A 209 -16.85 9.07 8.77
N LEU A 210 -17.46 9.44 7.65
CA LEU A 210 -18.79 8.99 7.26
C LEU A 210 -18.87 7.48 7.03
N HIS A 211 -17.85 6.87 6.44
CA HIS A 211 -17.78 5.42 6.27
C HIS A 211 -17.76 4.70 7.64
N HIS A 212 -16.97 5.18 8.59
CA HIS A 212 -16.91 4.60 9.95
C HIS A 212 -18.24 4.77 10.69
N LEU A 213 -18.83 5.97 10.65
CA LEU A 213 -20.12 6.24 11.27
C LEU A 213 -21.27 5.46 10.61
N GLY A 214 -21.18 5.20 9.30
CA GLY A 214 -22.15 4.37 8.58
C GLY A 214 -22.09 2.91 9.00
N LYS A 215 -20.88 2.36 9.17
CA LYS A 215 -20.70 1.00 9.73
C LYS A 215 -21.21 0.86 11.16
N ALA A 216 -21.02 1.89 11.98
CA ALA A 216 -21.58 1.95 13.34
C ALA A 216 -23.10 2.24 13.37
N GLY A 217 -23.75 2.40 12.21
CA GLY A 217 -25.19 2.68 12.13
C GLY A 217 -25.61 4.09 12.58
N VAL A 218 -24.66 4.99 12.77
CA VAL A 218 -24.88 6.36 13.29
C VAL A 218 -25.41 7.28 12.20
N VAL A 219 -24.84 7.16 11.00
CA VAL A 219 -25.23 7.97 9.83
C VAL A 219 -25.69 7.07 8.68
N GLU A 220 -26.54 7.60 7.83
CA GLU A 220 -26.98 6.99 6.60
C GLU A 220 -26.69 7.94 5.44
N ILE A 221 -26.20 7.38 4.34
CA ILE A 221 -25.98 8.11 3.10
C ILE A 221 -27.15 7.76 2.18
N THR A 222 -27.91 8.76 1.75
CA THR A 222 -29.03 8.59 0.82
C THR A 222 -28.53 8.13 -0.55
N PRO A 223 -29.41 7.60 -1.42
CA PRO A 223 -29.06 7.31 -2.82
C PRO A 223 -28.54 8.51 -3.61
N THR A 224 -28.93 9.72 -3.19
CA THR A 224 -28.45 11.01 -3.74
C THR A 224 -27.09 11.44 -3.20
N GLY A 225 -26.50 10.68 -2.27
CA GLY A 225 -25.19 10.96 -1.67
C GLY A 225 -25.23 11.90 -0.46
N GLU A 226 -26.41 12.31 -0.01
CA GLU A 226 -26.60 13.21 1.12
C GLU A 226 -26.56 12.43 2.45
N VAL A 227 -26.08 13.06 3.52
CA VAL A 227 -25.88 12.41 4.81
C VAL A 227 -26.99 12.80 5.77
N LEU A 228 -27.59 11.81 6.43
CA LEU A 228 -28.49 12.00 7.55
C LEU A 228 -28.06 11.19 8.78
N LEU A 229 -28.51 11.63 9.96
CA LEU A 229 -28.34 10.88 11.20
C LEU A 229 -29.46 9.82 11.30
N LYS A 230 -29.11 8.53 11.39
CA LYS A 230 -30.10 7.44 11.35
C LYS A 230 -30.78 7.25 12.71
N GLN A 231 -30.05 7.41 13.80
CA GLN A 231 -30.57 7.40 15.17
C GLN A 231 -29.85 8.43 16.04
N LYS A 232 -30.56 9.03 17.01
CA LYS A 232 -29.88 9.67 18.15
C LYS A 232 -29.12 8.56 18.87
N PRO A 233 -27.78 8.61 18.96
CA PRO A 233 -27.07 7.60 19.72
C PRO A 233 -27.60 7.60 21.14
N GLN A 234 -27.99 6.43 21.66
CA GLN A 234 -28.46 6.30 23.05
C GLN A 234 -27.37 6.76 24.03
N ASN A 235 -26.10 6.66 23.63
CA ASN A 235 -24.94 7.15 24.35
C ASN A 235 -23.88 7.75 23.40
N GLU A 236 -23.60 9.04 23.51
CA GLU A 236 -22.57 9.72 22.73
C GLU A 236 -21.16 9.18 23.03
N ALA A 237 -20.92 8.71 24.26
CA ALA A 237 -19.63 8.15 24.67
C ALA A 237 -19.36 6.79 23.99
N GLU A 238 -20.40 5.97 23.81
CA GLU A 238 -20.28 4.65 23.19
C GLU A 238 -19.95 4.76 21.70
N VAL A 239 -20.60 5.70 20.98
CA VAL A 239 -20.25 5.97 19.58
C VAL A 239 -18.86 6.57 19.42
N ALA A 240 -18.46 7.46 20.33
CA ALA A 240 -17.10 7.99 20.33
C ALA A 240 -16.06 6.88 20.60
N GLN A 241 -16.37 5.95 21.49
CA GLN A 241 -15.52 4.80 21.80
C GLN A 241 -15.44 3.81 20.62
N GLU A 242 -16.55 3.48 19.97
CA GLU A 242 -16.56 2.62 18.79
C GLU A 242 -15.81 3.26 17.61
N ALA A 243 -16.01 4.56 17.37
CA ALA A 243 -15.25 5.30 16.36
C ALA A 243 -13.74 5.29 16.65
N SER A 244 -13.36 5.52 17.92
CA SER A 244 -11.96 5.46 18.37
C SER A 244 -11.37 4.07 18.20
N GLN A 245 -12.08 3.01 18.58
CA GLN A 245 -11.63 1.63 18.42
C GLN A 245 -11.51 1.22 16.95
N SER A 246 -12.50 1.58 16.12
CA SER A 246 -12.46 1.32 14.67
C SER A 246 -11.29 2.05 14.00
N GLN A 247 -10.97 3.25 14.47
CA GLN A 247 -9.83 4.01 13.99
C GLN A 247 -8.50 3.39 14.44
N GLU A 248 -8.36 3.01 15.70
CA GLU A 248 -7.17 2.30 16.17
C GLU A 248 -6.96 1.01 15.37
N ALA A 249 -8.03 0.26 15.08
CA ALA A 249 -7.96 -0.91 14.23
C ALA A 249 -7.51 -0.57 12.79
N TYR A 250 -8.04 0.51 12.21
CA TYR A 250 -7.61 0.98 10.89
C TYR A 250 -6.14 1.43 10.87
N GLN A 251 -5.70 2.19 11.87
CA GLN A 251 -4.30 2.61 12.01
C GLN A 251 -3.37 1.42 12.18
N ARG A 252 -3.74 0.44 13.02
CA ARG A 252 -2.99 -0.82 13.15
C ARG A 252 -2.89 -1.56 11.82
N TYR A 253 -3.99 -1.62 11.06
CA TYR A 253 -4.00 -2.23 9.73
C TYR A 253 -3.05 -1.50 8.77
N VAL A 254 -3.16 -0.17 8.67
CA VAL A 254 -2.28 0.67 7.85
C VAL A 254 -0.81 0.49 8.23
N HIS A 255 -0.49 0.59 9.52
CA HIS A 255 0.88 0.42 10.02
C HIS A 255 1.40 -0.98 9.70
N SER A 256 0.54 -2.00 9.79
CA SER A 256 0.93 -3.37 9.43
C SER A 256 1.30 -3.50 7.95
N ARG A 257 0.73 -2.69 7.05
CA ARG A 257 1.11 -2.68 5.62
C ARG A 257 2.49 -2.06 5.40
N VAL A 258 2.80 -0.97 6.10
CA VAL A 258 4.13 -0.35 6.06
C VAL A 258 5.17 -1.32 6.64
N GLU A 259 4.82 -2.07 7.70
CA GLU A 259 5.70 -3.09 8.26
C GLU A 259 5.99 -4.23 7.27
N MET A 260 5.02 -4.61 6.43
CA MET A 260 5.26 -5.55 5.34
C MET A 260 6.22 -5.00 4.29
N MET A 261 6.16 -3.70 4.01
CA MET A 261 7.11 -3.04 3.11
C MET A 261 8.51 -2.97 3.72
N ARG A 262 8.61 -2.68 5.02
CA ARG A 262 9.87 -2.75 5.76
C ARG A 262 10.47 -4.16 5.73
N SER A 263 9.66 -5.18 5.99
CA SER A 263 10.10 -6.57 5.95
C SER A 263 10.56 -7.00 4.56
N TYR A 264 9.96 -6.47 3.49
CA TYR A 264 10.49 -6.66 2.13
C TYR A 264 11.84 -5.96 1.95
N ALA A 265 11.98 -4.73 2.45
CA ALA A 265 13.25 -4.00 2.34
C ALA A 265 14.40 -4.71 3.07
N GLU A 266 14.12 -5.27 4.25
CA GLU A 266 15.11 -5.91 5.13
C GLU A 266 15.32 -7.41 4.87
N THR A 267 14.53 -8.06 4.00
CA THR A 267 14.70 -9.49 3.72
C THR A 267 16.04 -9.80 3.05
N THR A 268 16.60 -10.95 3.40
CA THR A 268 17.83 -11.51 2.79
C THR A 268 17.53 -12.71 1.86
N ASP A 269 16.27 -13.15 1.80
CA ASP A 269 15.79 -14.19 0.87
C ASP A 269 15.41 -13.57 -0.49
N CYS A 270 15.03 -14.40 -1.47
CA CYS A 270 14.66 -13.99 -2.81
C CYS A 270 13.50 -12.99 -2.80
N ARG A 271 13.73 -11.77 -3.31
CA ARG A 271 12.71 -10.70 -3.37
C ARG A 271 11.49 -11.08 -4.19
N ARG A 272 11.69 -11.80 -5.30
CA ARG A 272 10.59 -12.28 -6.16
C ARG A 272 9.72 -13.30 -5.43
N LYS A 273 10.33 -14.27 -4.73
CA LYS A 273 9.63 -15.21 -3.86
C LYS A 273 8.82 -14.45 -2.80
N TYR A 274 9.39 -13.42 -2.16
CA TYR A 274 8.66 -12.59 -1.20
C TYR A 274 7.40 -11.96 -1.80
N LEU A 275 7.52 -11.31 -2.97
CA LEU A 275 6.38 -10.63 -3.61
C LEU A 275 5.30 -11.63 -4.04
N LEU A 276 5.67 -12.74 -4.68
CA LEU A 276 4.72 -13.75 -5.14
C LEU A 276 3.99 -14.41 -3.97
N ASN A 277 4.73 -14.79 -2.92
CA ASN A 277 4.13 -15.32 -1.71
C ASN A 277 3.18 -14.30 -1.07
N TYR A 278 3.50 -13.00 -1.07
CA TYR A 278 2.59 -11.97 -0.54
C TYR A 278 1.22 -11.95 -1.27
N PHE A 279 1.21 -12.21 -2.58
CA PHE A 279 -0.03 -12.37 -3.36
C PHE A 279 -0.58 -13.80 -3.35
N GLY A 280 0.06 -14.69 -2.60
CA GLY A 280 -0.35 -16.07 -2.38
C GLY A 280 -0.05 -16.99 -3.56
N GLU A 281 0.94 -16.64 -4.38
CA GLU A 281 1.50 -17.49 -5.42
C GLU A 281 2.79 -18.13 -4.90
N GLU A 282 2.81 -19.46 -4.85
CA GLU A 282 4.02 -20.21 -4.46
C GLU A 282 5.10 -20.07 -5.54
N TYR A 283 6.32 -19.75 -5.12
CA TYR A 283 7.46 -19.60 -6.02
C TYR A 283 8.69 -20.31 -5.48
N GLN A 284 9.37 -21.05 -6.35
CA GLN A 284 10.61 -21.73 -6.02
C GLN A 284 11.81 -20.82 -6.29
N ALA A 285 12.46 -20.36 -5.23
CA ALA A 285 13.73 -19.64 -5.31
C ALA A 285 14.89 -20.58 -5.72
N PRO A 286 16.02 -20.03 -6.23
CA PRO A 286 16.29 -18.62 -6.48
C PRO A 286 15.71 -18.14 -7.82
N CYS A 287 15.33 -16.87 -7.88
CA CYS A 287 14.89 -16.26 -9.13
C CYS A 287 16.03 -15.84 -10.08
N ASN A 288 17.26 -15.74 -9.56
CA ASN A 288 18.46 -15.29 -10.28
C ASN A 288 18.34 -13.90 -10.95
N PHE A 289 17.36 -13.09 -10.56
CA PHE A 289 17.11 -11.77 -11.13
C PHE A 289 16.59 -10.81 -10.05
N CYS A 290 17.26 -10.85 -8.89
CA CYS A 290 17.15 -9.88 -7.82
C CYS A 290 18.49 -9.76 -7.09
N ASP A 291 18.74 -8.61 -6.47
CA ASP A 291 19.95 -8.32 -5.66
C ASP A 291 20.34 -9.44 -4.67
N ASN A 292 19.41 -9.99 -3.89
CA ASN A 292 19.70 -11.04 -2.90
C ASN A 292 20.14 -12.35 -3.56
N CYS A 293 19.53 -12.72 -4.70
CA CYS A 293 19.95 -13.91 -5.46
C CYS A 293 21.33 -13.68 -6.09
N GLU A 294 21.61 -12.48 -6.60
CA GLU A 294 22.91 -12.11 -7.15
C GLU A 294 24.01 -12.10 -6.09
N ALA A 295 23.68 -11.66 -4.87
CA ALA A 295 24.59 -11.68 -3.72
C ALA A 295 24.82 -13.09 -3.15
N GLY A 296 24.04 -14.09 -3.60
CA GLY A 296 24.14 -15.47 -3.10
C GLY A 296 23.66 -15.65 -1.65
N THR A 297 22.86 -14.72 -1.12
CA THR A 297 22.36 -14.78 0.26
C THR A 297 21.10 -15.64 0.41
N THR A 298 20.48 -16.06 -0.70
CA THR A 298 19.22 -16.79 -0.67
C THR A 298 19.41 -18.24 -0.24
N SER A 299 18.69 -18.65 0.81
CA SER A 299 18.69 -20.03 1.26
C SER A 299 17.90 -20.91 0.27
N ASN A 300 18.51 -22.01 -0.13
CA ASN A 300 17.91 -23.03 -0.99
C ASN A 300 17.03 -24.02 -0.21
N GLU A 301 16.69 -23.69 1.04
CA GLU A 301 15.93 -24.58 1.91
C GLU A 301 14.52 -24.72 1.35
N GLN A 302 14.22 -25.91 0.82
CA GLN A 302 12.83 -26.35 0.67
C GLN A 302 12.17 -26.19 2.03
N GLU A 303 11.10 -25.40 2.12
CA GLU A 303 10.37 -25.19 3.37
C GLU A 303 9.87 -26.55 3.87
N GLN A 304 10.64 -27.16 4.77
CA GLN A 304 10.26 -28.41 5.39
C GLN A 304 9.01 -28.14 6.23
N HIS A 305 7.91 -28.78 5.83
CA HIS A 305 6.62 -28.80 6.49
C HIS A 305 5.92 -27.44 6.68
N ILE A 306 5.22 -26.98 5.64
CA ILE A 306 4.28 -25.86 5.73
C ILE A 306 3.00 -26.33 6.47
N PRO A 307 2.70 -25.84 7.69
CA PRO A 307 1.57 -26.35 8.48
C PRO A 307 0.20 -25.94 7.91
N PHE A 308 0.15 -24.81 7.21
CA PHE A 308 -1.06 -24.29 6.58
C PHE A 308 -0.73 -23.78 5.18
N PRO A 309 -1.42 -24.24 4.12
CA PRO A 309 -1.18 -23.76 2.75
C PRO A 309 -1.28 -22.24 2.64
N LEU A 310 -0.56 -21.62 1.70
CA LEU A 310 -0.76 -20.19 1.38
C LEU A 310 -2.22 -19.93 1.03
N ASN A 311 -2.72 -18.74 1.40
CA ASN A 311 -4.13 -18.33 1.28
C ASN A 311 -5.16 -19.15 2.08
N SER A 312 -4.75 -20.15 2.86
CA SER A 312 -5.69 -20.88 3.70
C SER A 312 -6.22 -20.00 4.84
N ALA A 313 -7.48 -20.22 5.21
CA ALA A 313 -8.11 -19.52 6.33
C ALA A 313 -7.73 -20.20 7.66
N VAL A 314 -7.32 -19.39 8.63
CA VAL A 314 -6.94 -19.81 9.97
C VAL A 314 -7.68 -18.98 11.02
N GLU A 315 -7.76 -19.50 12.24
CA GLU A 315 -8.36 -18.83 13.37
C GLU A 315 -7.35 -18.69 14.51
N HIS A 316 -7.27 -17.48 15.08
CA HIS A 316 -6.43 -17.17 16.23
C HIS A 316 -7.30 -16.75 17.43
N PRO A 317 -7.09 -17.29 18.65
CA PRO A 317 -7.97 -17.04 19.80
C PRO A 317 -8.17 -15.56 20.16
N LYS A 318 -7.15 -14.72 19.92
CA LYS A 318 -7.18 -13.28 20.23
C LYS A 318 -7.59 -12.39 19.06
N TRP A 319 -7.39 -12.84 17.83
CA TRP A 319 -7.47 -11.98 16.64
C TRP A 319 -8.56 -12.42 15.66
N GLY A 320 -9.19 -13.55 15.93
CA GLY A 320 -10.25 -14.12 15.09
C GLY A 320 -9.69 -14.73 13.81
N THR A 321 -10.50 -14.68 12.75
CA THR A 321 -10.17 -15.25 11.45
C THR A 321 -9.10 -14.44 10.73
N GLY A 322 -8.10 -15.15 10.21
CA GLY A 322 -7.06 -14.62 9.34
C GLY A 322 -6.81 -15.52 8.12
N GLN A 323 -5.95 -15.04 7.23
CA GLN A 323 -5.51 -15.74 6.04
C GLN A 323 -3.99 -15.86 6.06
N ILE A 324 -3.47 -17.05 5.77
CA ILE A 324 -2.02 -17.26 5.62
C ILE A 324 -1.55 -16.50 4.39
N VAL A 325 -0.58 -15.62 4.59
CA VAL A 325 -0.01 -14.76 3.54
C VAL A 325 1.30 -15.34 3.05
N ARG A 326 2.28 -15.55 3.93
CA ARG A 326 3.60 -16.04 3.54
C ARG A 326 4.32 -16.80 4.65
N TYR A 327 5.39 -17.48 4.26
CA TYR A 327 6.40 -18.07 5.13
C TYR A 327 7.78 -17.51 4.78
N GLU A 328 8.65 -17.42 5.78
CA GLU A 328 10.04 -17.00 5.68
C GLU A 328 10.83 -17.62 6.85
N GLY A 329 11.55 -18.71 6.60
CA GLY A 329 12.24 -19.46 7.65
C GLY A 329 11.29 -19.96 8.75
N ASP A 330 11.56 -19.62 10.01
CA ASP A 330 10.65 -19.88 11.15
C ASP A 330 9.51 -18.86 11.26
N THR A 331 9.42 -17.85 10.39
CA THR A 331 8.35 -16.85 10.45
C THR A 331 7.21 -17.20 9.51
N LEU A 332 5.97 -17.10 9.97
CA LEU A 332 4.77 -17.13 9.15
C LEU A 332 3.97 -15.85 9.34
N VAL A 333 3.41 -15.34 8.25
CA VAL A 333 2.64 -14.09 8.26
C VAL A 333 1.18 -14.37 7.97
N VAL A 334 0.32 -13.85 8.84
CA VAL A 334 -1.13 -13.99 8.74
C VAL A 334 -1.76 -12.61 8.65
N LEU A 335 -2.68 -12.44 7.70
CA LEU A 335 -3.53 -11.26 7.61
C LEU A 335 -4.83 -11.50 8.40
N PHE A 336 -4.98 -10.83 9.53
CA PHE A 336 -6.21 -10.85 10.33
C PHE A 336 -7.12 -9.68 9.98
N GLN A 337 -8.43 -9.92 9.96
CA GLN A 337 -9.42 -8.86 9.69
C GLN A 337 -9.42 -7.74 10.74
N SER A 338 -9.09 -8.08 11.98
CA SER A 338 -9.20 -7.20 13.14
C SER A 338 -7.93 -6.38 13.41
N VAL A 339 -6.77 -6.93 13.09
CA VAL A 339 -5.46 -6.38 13.50
C VAL A 339 -4.44 -6.25 12.37
N GLY A 340 -4.81 -6.60 11.14
CA GLY A 340 -3.93 -6.57 9.97
C GLY A 340 -2.89 -7.69 9.97
N TYR A 341 -1.73 -7.42 9.36
CA TYR A 341 -0.66 -8.39 9.23
C TYR A 341 0.02 -8.67 10.58
N LYS A 342 0.28 -9.95 10.86
CA LYS A 342 1.03 -10.43 12.02
C LYS A 342 2.04 -11.49 11.61
N SER A 343 3.29 -11.26 12.00
CA SER A 343 4.37 -12.24 11.92
C SER A 343 4.38 -13.08 13.20
N LEU A 344 4.37 -14.39 13.04
CA LEU A 344 4.38 -15.38 14.12
C LEU A 344 5.49 -16.38 13.88
N SER A 345 6.12 -16.85 14.95
CA SER A 345 7.08 -17.95 14.87
C SER A 345 6.32 -19.28 14.67
N ARG A 346 6.73 -20.08 13.68
CA ARG A 346 6.14 -21.37 13.30
C ARG A 346 6.31 -22.37 14.42
N SER A 347 7.50 -22.45 15.01
CA SER A 347 7.77 -23.27 16.18
C SER A 347 6.79 -22.95 17.31
N VAL A 348 6.61 -21.67 17.64
CA VAL A 348 5.67 -21.24 18.69
C VAL A 348 4.21 -21.53 18.32
N VAL A 349 3.82 -21.34 17.05
CA VAL A 349 2.45 -21.65 16.60
C VAL A 349 2.15 -23.14 16.72
N GLY A 350 3.10 -24.02 16.38
CA GLY A 350 2.97 -25.47 16.54
C GLY A 350 2.90 -25.89 18.00
N GLU A 351 3.81 -25.39 18.84
CA GLU A 351 3.89 -25.72 20.28
C GLU A 351 2.65 -25.25 21.05
N LYS A 352 2.19 -24.02 20.80
CA LYS A 352 1.10 -23.39 21.56
C LYS A 352 -0.25 -23.47 20.88
N GLN A 353 -0.33 -24.13 19.71
CA GLN A 353 -1.55 -24.25 18.90
C GLN A 353 -2.26 -22.91 18.68
N LEU A 354 -1.49 -21.86 18.39
CA LEU A 354 -2.02 -20.50 18.27
C LEU A 354 -2.91 -20.31 17.04
N LEU A 355 -2.80 -21.19 16.06
CA LEU A 355 -3.61 -21.19 14.84
C LEU A 355 -4.29 -22.55 14.66
N LYS A 356 -5.54 -22.50 14.22
CA LYS A 356 -6.31 -23.66 13.77
C LYS A 356 -6.89 -23.38 12.37
N PRO A 357 -7.12 -24.40 11.53
CA PRO A 357 -7.85 -24.19 10.28
C PRO A 357 -9.23 -23.63 10.57
N ALA A 358 -9.64 -22.55 9.90
CA ALA A 358 -10.99 -22.03 10.03
C ALA A 358 -11.97 -23.07 9.44
N GLN A 359 -13.04 -23.42 10.16
CA GLN A 359 -14.08 -24.28 9.62
C GLN A 359 -14.68 -23.61 8.38
N ARG A 360 -14.78 -24.35 7.27
CA ARG A 360 -15.56 -23.88 6.12
C ARG A 360 -17.01 -23.82 6.57
N ASP A 361 -17.59 -22.62 6.64
CA ASP A 361 -19.04 -22.49 6.58
C ASP A 361 -19.50 -23.22 5.31
N ALA A 362 -20.28 -24.29 5.51
CA ALA A 362 -20.76 -25.19 4.48
C ALA A 362 -21.74 -24.51 3.51
#